data_AF-A0A929DZ18-F1
#
_entry.id   AF-A0A929DZ18-F1
#
_cell.length_a   1.000
_cell.length_b   1.000
_cell.length_c   1.000
_cell.angle_alpha   90.00
_cell.angle_beta   90.00
_cell.angle_gamma   90.00
#
_symmetry.space_group_name_H-M   'P 1'
#
loop_
_entity.id
_entity.type
_entity.pdbx_description
1 polymer ?
#
loop_
_entity_poly.entity_id
_entity_poly.type
_entity_poly.pdbx_seq_one_letter_code
_entity_poly.pdbx_strand_id
1 'polypeptide(L)'
;KRLAKNLTQESLAEMAGVSRITIGNLEKGQVATLLTFVQVLHSLDSLDGLENFLPDLGPSPLQVAKLKGRKRLKASGGTRKPERDRGESAW
;
A
#
# COMPACT_ATOMS: atom_id res chain seq x y z
N LYS A 1 -18.74 -10.14 -14.51
CA LYS A 1 -18.54 -10.23 -15.99
C LYS A 1 -19.79 -9.73 -16.70
N ARG A 2 -19.68 -9.05 -17.86
CA ARG A 2 -20.83 -8.42 -18.56
C ARG A 2 -22.00 -9.37 -18.87
N LEU A 3 -21.70 -10.62 -19.22
CA LEU A 3 -22.71 -11.64 -19.53
C LEU A 3 -23.58 -11.97 -18.31
N ALA A 4 -23.00 -11.99 -17.11
CA ALA A 4 -23.75 -12.18 -15.87
C ALA A 4 -24.68 -11.00 -15.55
N LYS A 5 -24.43 -9.83 -16.15
CA LYS A 5 -25.27 -8.63 -16.04
C LYS A 5 -26.14 -8.40 -17.29
N ASN A 6 -26.20 -9.36 -18.23
CA ASN A 6 -26.93 -9.26 -19.50
C ASN A 6 -26.58 -8.00 -20.33
N LEU A 7 -25.33 -7.54 -20.26
CA LEU A 7 -24.87 -6.37 -21.01
C LEU A 7 -24.24 -6.78 -22.36
N THR A 8 -24.61 -6.06 -23.42
CA THR A 8 -23.91 -6.11 -24.70
C THR A 8 -22.57 -5.38 -24.59
N GLN A 9 -21.66 -5.63 -25.54
CA GLN A 9 -20.39 -4.88 -25.60
C GLN A 9 -20.61 -3.40 -25.89
N GLU A 10 -21.63 -3.05 -26.70
CA GLU A 10 -21.97 -1.66 -27.01
C GLU A 10 -22.47 -0.93 -25.76
N SER A 11 -23.43 -1.51 -25.05
CA SER A 11 -23.97 -0.92 -23.82
C SER A 11 -22.90 -0.73 -22.75
N LEU A 12 -21.99 -1.70 -22.58
CA LEU A 12 -20.87 -1.55 -21.66
C LEU A 12 -19.89 -0.47 -22.11
N ALA A 13 -19.66 -0.33 -23.41
CA ALA A 13 -18.78 0.69 -23.97
C ALA A 13 -19.34 2.10 -23.73
N GLU A 14 -20.64 2.31 -23.95
CA GLU A 14 -21.34 3.55 -23.64
C GLU A 14 -21.26 3.89 -22.15
N MET A 15 -21.56 2.92 -21.27
CA MET A 15 -21.46 3.11 -19.82
C MET A 15 -20.05 3.47 -19.36
N ALA A 16 -19.03 2.83 -19.96
CA ALA A 16 -17.63 3.04 -19.59
C ALA A 16 -16.98 4.24 -20.29
N GLY A 17 -17.65 4.87 -21.26
CA GLY A 17 -17.11 5.98 -22.03
C GLY A 17 -15.90 5.59 -22.90
N VAL A 18 -15.89 4.36 -23.41
CA VAL A 18 -14.81 3.83 -24.27
C VAL A 18 -15.39 3.27 -25.57
N SER A 19 -14.52 2.96 -26.55
CA SER A 19 -15.01 2.36 -27.80
C SER A 19 -15.45 0.90 -27.59
N ARG A 20 -16.43 0.42 -28.37
CA ARG A 20 -16.79 -1.01 -28.39
C ARG A 20 -15.58 -1.90 -28.72
N ILE A 21 -14.67 -1.44 -29.58
CA ILE A 21 -13.43 -2.16 -29.92
C ILE A 21 -12.57 -2.32 -28.67
N THR A 22 -12.46 -1.29 -27.83
CA THR A 22 -11.74 -1.34 -26.55
C THR A 22 -12.28 -2.42 -25.62
N ILE A 23 -13.61 -2.52 -25.49
CA ILE A 23 -14.25 -3.62 -24.73
C ILE A 23 -13.93 -4.98 -25.34
N GLY A 24 -14.03 -5.12 -26.66
CA GLY A 24 -13.71 -6.36 -27.35
C GLY A 24 -12.26 -6.80 -27.19
N ASN A 25 -11.32 -5.85 -27.18
CA ASN A 25 -9.90 -6.10 -26.96
C ASN A 25 -9.63 -6.51 -25.50
N LEU A 26 -10.24 -5.82 -24.53
CA LEU A 26 -10.17 -6.18 -23.12
C LEU A 26 -10.69 -7.61 -22.86
N GLU A 27 -11.81 -7.99 -23.48
CA GLU A 27 -12.37 -9.35 -23.35
C GLU A 27 -11.48 -10.44 -23.96
N LYS A 28 -10.68 -10.07 -24.97
CA LYS A 28 -9.67 -10.95 -25.57
C LYS A 28 -8.33 -10.96 -24.81
N GLY A 29 -8.22 -10.21 -23.71
CA GLY A 29 -6.99 -10.09 -22.92
C GLY A 29 -5.89 -9.28 -23.62
N GLN A 30 -6.24 -8.45 -24.61
CA GLN A 30 -5.28 -7.54 -25.23
C GLN A 30 -4.92 -6.38 -24.30
N VAL A 31 -3.79 -5.75 -24.58
CA VAL A 31 -3.23 -4.65 -23.77
C VAL A 31 -4.21 -3.48 -23.73
N ALA A 32 -4.53 -3.03 -22.53
CA ALA A 32 -5.27 -1.80 -22.25
C ALA A 32 -4.50 -0.99 -21.21
N THR A 33 -4.77 0.32 -21.15
CA THR A 33 -4.24 1.14 -20.07
C THR A 33 -4.93 0.79 -18.75
N LEU A 34 -4.25 1.04 -17.63
CA LEU A 34 -4.85 0.89 -16.31
C LEU A 34 -6.13 1.73 -16.17
N LEU A 35 -6.13 2.95 -16.73
CA LEU A 35 -7.30 3.83 -16.73
C LEU A 35 -8.50 3.16 -17.38
N THR A 36 -8.33 2.65 -18.61
CA THR A 36 -9.38 1.94 -19.34
C THR A 36 -9.88 0.72 -18.58
N PHE A 37 -8.97 -0.03 -17.97
CA PHE A 37 -9.33 -1.19 -17.17
C PHE A 37 -10.18 -0.81 -15.96
N VAL A 38 -9.78 0.23 -15.21
CA VAL A 38 -10.53 0.74 -14.05
C VAL A 38 -11.89 1.31 -14.47
N GLN A 39 -11.99 2.03 -15.59
CA GLN A 39 -13.27 2.53 -16.13
C GLN A 39 -14.27 1.39 -16.40
N VAL A 40 -13.79 0.30 -16.99
CA VAL A 40 -14.63 -0.88 -17.28
C VAL A 40 -15.01 -1.62 -16.00
N LEU A 41 -14.10 -1.77 -15.04
CA LEU A 41 -14.42 -2.37 -13.74
C LEU A 41 -15.44 -1.56 -12.96
N HIS A 42 -15.30 -0.23 -12.94
CA HIS A 42 -16.25 0.69 -12.33
C HIS A 42 -17.64 0.56 -12.96
N SER A 43 -17.70 0.54 -14.30
CA SER A 43 -18.97 0.39 -15.04
C SER A 43 -19.63 -0.96 -14.81
N LEU A 44 -18.83 -1.98 -14.49
CA LEU A 44 -19.30 -3.30 -14.11
C LEU A 44 -19.57 -3.43 -12.61
N ASP A 45 -19.41 -2.38 -11.81
CA ASP A 45 -19.54 -2.41 -10.35
C ASP A 45 -18.76 -3.61 -9.77
N SER A 46 -17.47 -3.66 -10.13
CA SER A 46 -16.56 -4.77 -9.83
C SER A 46 -15.21 -4.27 -9.31
N LEU A 47 -15.17 -3.05 -8.75
CA LEU A 47 -13.95 -2.46 -8.20
C LEU A 47 -13.49 -3.17 -6.92
N ASP A 48 -14.41 -3.74 -6.14
CA ASP A 48 -14.10 -4.45 -4.89
C ASP A 48 -13.09 -5.59 -5.09
N GLY A 49 -13.05 -6.17 -6.29
CA GLY A 49 -12.04 -7.19 -6.64
C GLY A 49 -10.60 -6.68 -6.59
N LEU A 50 -10.38 -5.36 -6.67
CA LEU A 50 -9.06 -4.74 -6.55
C LEU A 50 -8.56 -4.71 -5.10
N GLU A 51 -9.42 -4.79 -4.09
CA GLU A 51 -8.98 -4.81 -2.69
C GLU A 51 -8.06 -6.02 -2.43
N ASN A 52 -8.41 -7.18 -2.98
CA ASN A 52 -7.59 -8.39 -2.88
C ASN A 52 -6.29 -8.35 -3.69
N PHE A 53 -6.18 -7.41 -4.64
CA PHE A 53 -4.97 -7.22 -5.43
C PHE A 53 -3.95 -6.34 -4.71
N LEU A 54 -4.42 -5.46 -3.83
CA LEU A 54 -3.54 -4.58 -3.07
C LEU A 54 -2.86 -5.35 -1.92
N PRO A 55 -1.58 -5.09 -1.66
CA PRO A 55 -0.91 -5.67 -0.50
C PRO A 55 -1.53 -5.13 0.79
N ASP A 56 -1.57 -5.96 1.83
CA ASP A 56 -1.89 -5.48 3.18
C ASP A 56 -0.85 -4.42 3.58
N LEU A 57 -1.34 -3.22 3.90
CA LEU A 57 -0.50 -2.07 4.25
C LEU A 57 0.16 -2.23 5.62
N GLY A 58 -0.21 -3.25 6.40
CA GLY A 58 0.38 -3.52 7.71
C GLY A 58 0.24 -2.35 8.70
N PRO A 59 0.85 -2.43 9.89
CA PRO A 59 0.80 -1.34 10.84
C PRO A 59 1.66 -0.15 10.37
N SER A 60 1.08 1.04 10.43
CA SER A 60 1.80 2.30 10.17
C SER A 60 3.06 2.40 11.04
N PRO A 61 4.17 3.02 10.58
CA PRO A 61 5.36 3.24 11.40
C PRO A 61 5.08 3.88 12.77
N LEU A 62 4.05 4.74 12.86
CA LEU A 62 3.58 5.32 14.12
C LEU A 62 2.94 4.28 15.04
N GLN A 63 2.17 3.34 14.49
CA GLN A 63 1.59 2.22 15.24
C GLN A 63 2.70 1.28 15.71
N VAL A 64 3.69 0.97 14.87
CA VAL A 64 4.87 0.18 15.26
C VAL A 64 5.66 0.86 16.37
N ALA A 65 5.83 2.19 16.30
CA ALA A 65 6.50 2.96 17.35
C ALA A 65 5.73 2.95 18.68
N LYS A 66 4.39 3.07 18.63
CA LYS A 66 3.53 2.92 19.82
C LYS A 66 3.61 1.52 20.41
N LEU A 67 3.56 0.48 19.57
CA LEU A 67 3.66 -0.94 19.97
C LEU A 67 5.02 -1.29 20.58
N LYS A 68 6.12 -0.68 20.10
CA LYS A 68 7.46 -0.84 20.69
C LYS A 68 7.55 -0.32 22.13
N GLY A 69 6.55 0.44 22.60
CA GLY A 69 6.48 0.97 23.96
C GLY A 69 7.63 1.94 24.27
N ARG A 70 7.53 2.63 25.42
CA ARG A 70 8.68 3.38 25.94
C ARG A 70 9.72 2.38 26.44
N LYS A 71 10.87 2.28 25.77
CA LYS A 71 12.05 1.61 26.34
C LYS A 71 12.34 2.25 27.70
N ARG A 72 12.23 1.46 28.76
CA ARG A 72 12.53 1.91 30.12
C ARG A 72 14.03 2.21 30.20
N LEU A 73 14.39 3.49 30.17
CA LEU A 73 15.76 3.91 30.44
C LEU A 73 16.03 3.66 31.92
N LYS A 74 16.94 2.74 32.23
CA LYS A 74 17.45 2.59 33.59
C LYS A 74 18.37 3.77 33.88
N ALA A 75 18.13 4.47 34.98
CA ALA A 75 19.20 5.24 35.59
C ALA A 75 20.25 4.23 36.06
N SER A 76 21.45 4.23 35.45
CA SER A 76 22.59 3.52 36.01
C SER A 76 22.97 4.26 37.30
N GLY A 77 22.45 3.80 38.43
CA GLY A 77 22.87 4.27 39.74
C GLY A 77 24.28 3.76 40.03
N GLY A 78 25.22 4.69 40.21
CA GLY A 78 26.60 4.45 40.65
C GLY A 78 27.54 3.97 39.53
N THR A 79 28.71 4.55 39.29
CA THR A 79 29.56 5.36 40.18
C THR A 79 30.39 6.30 39.31
N ARG A 80 30.19 7.63 39.40
CA ARG A 80 31.31 8.54 39.14
C ARG A 80 32.24 8.37 40.32
N LYS A 81 33.41 7.74 40.11
CA LYS A 81 34.55 7.93 41.02
C LYS A 81 35.06 9.36 40.81
N PRO A 82 35.09 10.21 41.82
CA PRO A 82 35.95 11.37 41.81
C PRO A 82 37.24 11.00 42.55
N GLU A 83 38.37 10.91 41.87
CA GLU A 83 39.68 10.99 42.53
C GLU A 83 40.69 11.41 41.44
N ARG A 84 40.82 12.72 41.25
CA ARG A 84 41.93 13.56 41.75
C ARG A 84 43.26 13.24 41.06
N ASP A 85 43.55 14.17 40.15
CA ASP A 85 44.85 14.63 39.72
C ASP A 85 45.98 14.30 40.71
N ARG A 86 46.98 13.55 40.23
CA ARG A 86 48.32 13.51 40.82
C ARG A 86 49.30 13.59 39.66
N GLY A 87 49.99 14.72 39.59
CA GLY A 87 50.87 15.08 38.49
C GLY A 87 52.07 14.16 38.28
N GLU A 88 52.67 14.39 37.11
CA GLU A 88 54.10 14.28 36.78
C GLU A 88 54.82 12.97 37.16
N SER A 89 55.27 12.22 36.15
CA SER A 89 56.69 12.12 35.75
C SER A 89 56.98 10.86 34.93
N ALA A 90 57.83 11.05 33.90
CA ALA A 90 58.67 10.07 33.17
C ALA A 90 57.96 8.80 32.65
N TRP A 91 57.80 8.58 31.35
CA TRP A 91 58.84 8.48 30.32
C TRP A 91 58.23 8.72 28.93
#